data_AF-A0AAV2AWH3-F1
#
_entry.id   AF-A0AAV2AWH3-F1
#
_cell.length_a   1.000
_cell.length_b   1.000
_cell.length_c   1.000
_cell.angle_alpha   90.00
_cell.angle_beta   90.00
_cell.angle_gamma   90.00
#
_symmetry.space_group_name_H-M   'P 1'
#
loop_
_entity.id
_entity.type
_entity.pdbx_description
1 polymer ?
#
loop_
_entity_poly.entity_id
_entity_poly.type
_entity_poly.pdbx_seq_one_letter_code
_entity_poly.pdbx_strand_id
1 'polypeptide(L)'
;MLTYKEIYPVFKYVNSSYYEFHTDDIDTAAVGFCHLKGKEQEYSYVQTVKGIIDYTNNILCTSSDKQDLCKKYTSLLNCFFNLLDNLMEQNVCTLDK
;
A
#
# COMPACT_ATOMS: atom_id res chain seq x y z
N MET A 1 13.77 -2.61 -6.04
CA MET A 1 12.68 -1.73 -6.53
C MET A 1 11.68 -2.60 -7.28
N LEU A 2 10.37 -2.41 -7.08
CA LEU A 2 9.32 -3.11 -7.84
C LEU A 2 9.13 -2.44 -9.20
N THR A 3 8.87 -3.24 -10.22
CA THR A 3 8.49 -2.77 -11.56
C THR A 3 7.00 -2.48 -11.66
N TYR A 4 6.58 -1.71 -12.65
CA TYR A 4 5.15 -1.44 -12.92
C TYR A 4 4.33 -2.74 -13.03
N LYS A 5 4.86 -3.75 -13.73
CA LYS A 5 4.22 -5.08 -13.88
C LYS A 5 4.06 -5.81 -12.55
N GLU A 6 4.98 -5.61 -11.61
CA GLU A 6 4.91 -6.21 -10.27
C GLU A 6 3.95 -5.46 -9.35
N ILE A 7 3.69 -4.16 -9.58
CA ILE A 7 2.79 -3.30 -8.79
C ILE A 7 1.34 -3.36 -9.30
N TYR A 8 1.15 -3.47 -10.61
CA TYR A 8 -0.18 -3.43 -11.21
C TYR A 8 -1.19 -4.44 -10.63
N PRO A 9 -0.82 -5.70 -10.33
CA PRO A 9 -1.76 -6.65 -9.73
C PRO A 9 -2.23 -6.25 -8.32
N VAL A 10 -1.34 -5.73 -7.47
CA VAL A 10 -1.75 -5.26 -6.14
C VAL A 10 -2.61 -4.00 -6.25
N PHE A 11 -2.29 -3.11 -7.20
CA PHE A 11 -3.11 -1.93 -7.46
C PHE A 11 -4.54 -2.32 -7.87
N LYS A 12 -4.69 -3.25 -8.82
CA LYS A 12 -6.02 -3.75 -9.21
C LYS A 12 -6.78 -4.36 -8.04
N TYR A 13 -6.10 -5.14 -7.23
CA TYR A 13 -6.69 -5.78 -6.06
C TYR A 13 -7.19 -4.76 -5.02
N VAL A 14 -6.39 -3.72 -4.73
CA VAL A 14 -6.80 -2.61 -3.85
C VAL A 14 -7.99 -1.86 -4.45
N ASN A 15 -7.90 -1.52 -5.75
CA ASN A 15 -8.91 -0.74 -6.46
C ASN A 15 -10.29 -1.43 -6.47
N SER A 16 -10.31 -2.76 -6.58
CA SER A 16 -11.56 -3.53 -6.62
C SER A 16 -12.14 -3.88 -5.25
N SER A 17 -11.33 -3.86 -4.19
CA SER A 17 -11.70 -4.53 -2.93
C SER A 17 -11.54 -3.67 -1.66
N TYR A 18 -10.78 -2.58 -1.71
CA TYR A 18 -10.46 -1.77 -0.53
C TYR A 18 -10.74 -0.27 -0.72
N TYR A 19 -10.25 0.32 -1.80
CA TYR A 19 -10.48 1.74 -2.11
C TYR A 19 -10.59 1.94 -3.61
N GLU A 20 -11.75 2.37 -4.07
CA GLU A 20 -12.01 2.60 -5.49
C GLU A 20 -11.43 3.95 -5.93
N PHE A 21 -10.35 3.92 -6.71
CA PHE A 21 -9.72 5.09 -7.31
C PHE A 21 -10.43 5.55 -8.60
N HIS A 22 -11.44 4.80 -9.06
CA HIS A 22 -12.18 5.03 -10.31
C HIS A 22 -11.28 5.14 -11.57
N THR A 23 -10.10 4.53 -11.54
CA THR A 23 -9.16 4.45 -12.66
C THR A 23 -8.38 3.15 -12.59
N ASP A 24 -7.97 2.65 -13.76
CA ASP A 24 -7.08 1.49 -13.91
C ASP A 24 -5.61 1.91 -14.10
N ASP A 25 -5.31 3.21 -14.02
CA ASP A 25 -3.98 3.78 -14.19
C ASP A 25 -3.39 4.24 -12.84
N ILE A 26 -2.21 3.71 -12.50
CA ILE A 26 -1.57 3.96 -11.19
C ILE A 26 -1.21 5.44 -11.03
N ASP A 27 -0.73 6.10 -12.09
CA ASP A 27 -0.31 7.50 -12.03
C ASP A 27 -1.53 8.41 -11.81
N THR A 28 -2.63 8.15 -12.50
CA THR A 28 -3.91 8.84 -12.31
C THR A 28 -4.46 8.63 -10.90
N ALA A 29 -4.38 7.40 -10.37
CA ALA A 29 -4.79 7.11 -9.00
C ALA A 29 -3.94 7.88 -7.98
N ALA A 30 -2.63 7.98 -8.19
CA ALA A 30 -1.71 8.73 -7.34
C ALA A 30 -2.03 10.23 -7.36
N VAL A 31 -2.31 10.81 -8.53
CA VAL A 31 -2.77 12.21 -8.65
C VAL A 31 -4.09 12.42 -7.92
N GLY A 32 -5.05 11.49 -8.08
CA GLY A 32 -6.33 11.52 -7.36
C GLY A 32 -6.13 11.53 -5.85
N PHE A 33 -5.30 10.61 -5.33
CA PHE A 33 -4.93 10.55 -3.92
C PHE A 33 -4.33 11.86 -3.40
N CYS A 34 -3.42 12.49 -4.17
CA CYS A 34 -2.79 13.76 -3.78
C CYS A 34 -3.78 14.94 -3.67
N HIS A 35 -4.95 14.85 -4.29
CA HIS A 35 -6.00 15.86 -4.19
C HIS A 35 -6.95 15.64 -3.02
N LEU A 36 -6.96 14.45 -2.40
CA LEU A 36 -7.73 14.18 -1.20
C LEU A 36 -7.20 14.99 -0.02
N LYS A 37 -8.08 15.30 0.93
CA LYS A 37 -7.71 16.03 2.15
C LYS A 37 -8.42 15.48 3.39
N GLY A 38 -7.79 15.66 4.54
CA GLY A 38 -8.36 15.29 5.84
C GLY A 38 -8.73 13.81 5.93
N LYS A 39 -9.91 13.52 6.47
CA LYS A 39 -10.39 12.14 6.73
C LYS A 39 -10.46 11.27 5.48
N GLU A 40 -10.73 11.85 4.31
CA GLU A 40 -10.82 11.08 3.07
C GLU A 40 -9.44 10.60 2.61
N GLN A 41 -8.43 11.46 2.73
CA GLN A 41 -7.04 11.09 2.44
C GLN A 41 -6.54 10.01 3.41
N GLU A 42 -6.84 10.18 4.70
CA GLU A 42 -6.51 9.19 5.73
C GLU A 42 -7.20 7.84 5.45
N TYR A 43 -8.50 7.85 5.15
CA TYR A 43 -9.25 6.66 4.82
C TYR A 43 -8.68 5.95 3.57
N SER A 44 -8.46 6.69 2.48
CA SER A 44 -7.87 6.15 1.25
C SER A 44 -6.51 5.51 1.52
N TYR A 45 -5.67 6.19 2.30
CA TYR A 45 -4.36 5.70 2.69
C TYR A 45 -4.45 4.39 3.49
N VAL A 46 -5.26 4.36 4.55
CA VAL A 46 -5.44 3.17 5.40
C VAL A 46 -5.99 1.99 4.61
N GLN A 47 -7.00 2.20 3.74
CA GLN A 47 -7.55 1.12 2.92
C GLN A 47 -6.55 0.61 1.90
N THR A 48 -5.76 1.50 1.29
CA THR A 48 -4.71 1.13 0.33
C THR A 48 -3.66 0.26 1.00
N VAL A 49 -3.15 0.68 2.16
CA VAL A 49 -2.16 -0.10 2.92
C VAL A 49 -2.73 -1.46 3.35
N LYS A 50 -3.98 -1.50 3.83
CA LYS A 50 -4.66 -2.78 4.16
C LYS A 50 -4.72 -3.71 2.97
N GLY A 51 -5.13 -3.23 1.80
CA GLY A 51 -5.20 -4.06 0.60
C GLY A 51 -3.83 -4.54 0.11
N ILE A 52 -2.76 -3.74 0.26
CA ILE A 52 -1.40 -4.17 -0.04
C ILE A 52 -0.95 -5.30 0.90
N ILE A 53 -1.20 -5.16 2.21
CA ILE A 53 -0.85 -6.18 3.20
C ILE A 53 -1.62 -7.47 2.92
N ASP A 54 -2.93 -7.37 2.67
CA ASP A 54 -3.78 -8.53 2.42
C ASP A 54 -3.35 -9.27 1.15
N TYR A 55 -3.12 -8.54 0.05
CA TYR A 55 -2.58 -9.10 -1.18
C TYR A 55 -1.24 -9.80 -0.96
N THR A 56 -0.35 -9.18 -0.18
CA THR A 56 0.95 -9.75 0.12
C THR A 56 0.80 -11.07 0.88
N ASN A 57 0.03 -11.06 1.97
CA ASN A 57 -0.08 -12.21 2.87
C ASN A 57 -0.91 -13.35 2.28
N ASN A 58 -2.01 -13.05 1.58
CA ASN A 58 -3.00 -14.04 1.17
C ASN A 58 -2.86 -14.48 -0.29
N ILE A 59 -2.20 -13.68 -1.14
CA ILE A 59 -2.07 -13.97 -2.57
C ILE A 59 -0.61 -14.19 -2.99
N LEU A 60 0.32 -13.33 -2.57
CA LEU A 60 1.72 -13.49 -2.96
C LEU A 60 2.41 -14.58 -2.15
N CYS A 61 2.35 -14.49 -0.83
CA CYS A 61 3.15 -15.33 0.06
C CYS A 61 2.59 -16.75 0.22
N THR A 62 1.32 -16.97 -0.13
CA THR A 62 0.70 -18.31 -0.22
C THR A 62 1.07 -19.05 -1.52
N SER A 63 1.57 -18.36 -2.54
CA SER A 63 1.88 -18.93 -3.85
C SER A 63 3.34 -19.37 -3.92
N SER A 64 3.60 -20.64 -4.25
CA SER A 64 4.95 -21.20 -4.30
C SER A 64 5.81 -20.63 -5.44
N ASP A 65 5.18 -20.17 -6.52
CA ASP A 65 5.80 -19.55 -7.69
C ASP A 65 6.08 -18.04 -7.53
N LYS A 66 5.55 -17.40 -6.47
CA LYS A 66 5.70 -15.96 -6.21
C LYS A 66 6.60 -15.64 -5.02
N GLN A 67 7.38 -16.59 -4.54
CA GLN A 67 8.18 -16.42 -3.32
C GLN A 67 9.18 -15.25 -3.39
N ASP A 68 9.81 -15.02 -4.54
CA ASP A 68 10.71 -13.88 -4.71
C ASP A 68 9.95 -12.54 -4.70
N LEU A 69 8.76 -12.51 -5.28
CA LEU A 69 7.90 -11.32 -5.25
C LEU A 69 7.36 -11.07 -3.83
N CYS A 70 6.93 -12.11 -3.11
CA CYS A 70 6.57 -12.05 -1.70
C CYS A 70 7.70 -11.42 -0.87
N LYS A 71 8.95 -11.90 -1.00
CA LYS A 71 10.12 -11.33 -0.30
C LYS A 71 10.30 -9.84 -0.59
N LYS A 72 10.17 -9.40 -1.85
CA LYS A 72 10.26 -7.97 -2.21
C LYS A 72 9.18 -7.14 -1.52
N TYR A 73 7.93 -7.61 -1.53
CA TYR A 73 6.81 -6.91 -0.90
C TYR A 73 6.94 -6.86 0.62
N THR A 74 7.26 -7.99 1.26
CA THR A 74 7.50 -8.03 2.71
C THR A 74 8.64 -7.11 3.11
N SER A 75 9.75 -7.08 2.35
CA SER A 75 10.86 -6.17 2.63
C SER A 75 10.45 -4.70 2.53
N LEU A 76 9.61 -4.34 1.56
CA LEU A 76 9.11 -2.97 1.42
C LEU A 76 8.17 -2.59 2.56
N LEU A 77 7.24 -3.48 2.92
CA LEU A 77 6.34 -3.27 4.06
C LEU A 77 7.12 -3.12 5.36
N ASN A 78 8.12 -3.97 5.61
CA ASN A 78 8.98 -3.86 6.79
C ASN A 78 9.76 -2.54 6.82
N CYS A 79 10.32 -2.12 5.68
CA CYS A 79 10.99 -0.81 5.58
C CYS A 79 10.01 0.33 5.88
N PHE A 80 8.78 0.23 5.38
CA PHE A 80 7.74 1.22 5.58
C PHE A 80 7.31 1.31 7.05
N PHE A 81 7.03 0.18 7.71
CA PHE A 81 6.66 0.16 9.13
C PHE A 81 7.79 0.59 10.04
N ASN A 82 9.03 0.16 9.79
CA ASN A 82 10.18 0.63 10.56
C ASN A 82 10.37 2.15 10.44
N LEU A 83 10.12 2.74 9.25
CA LEU A 83 10.16 4.18 9.09
C LEU A 83 9.06 4.86 9.92
N LEU A 84 7.83 4.33 9.89
CA LEU A 84 6.73 4.85 10.71
C LEU A 84 7.07 4.78 12.21
N ASP A 85 7.59 3.64 12.67
CA ASP A 85 7.97 3.45 14.07
C ASP A 85 9.05 4.48 14.47
N ASN A 86 10.08 4.67 13.65
CA ASN A 86 11.10 5.70 13.88
C ASN A 86 10.52 7.12 13.91
N LEU A 87 9.57 7.45 13.04
CA LEU A 87 8.91 8.76 13.02
C LEU A 87 8.02 8.97 14.25
N MET A 88 7.37 7.91 14.73
CA MET A 88 6.59 7.93 15.98
C MET A 88 7.49 8.09 17.20
N GLU A 89 8.59 7.34 17.28
CA GLU A 89 9.59 7.46 18.36
C GLU A 89 10.22 8.87 18.40
N GLN A 90 10.38 9.51 17.24
CA GLN A 90 10.87 10.88 17.12
C GLN A 90 9.80 11.96 17.40
N ASN A 91 8.56 11.59 17.78
CA ASN A 91 7.39 12.48 17.91
C ASN A 91 7.11 13.33 16.65
N VAL A 92 7.59 12.90 15.48
CA VAL A 92 7.33 13.58 14.20
C VAL A 92 5.96 13.19 13.64
N CYS A 93 5.50 11.97 13.95
CA CYS A 93 4.13 11.53 13.70
C CYS A 93 3.36 11.41 15.03
N THR A 94 2.52 12.40 15.35
CA THR A 94 1.46 12.24 16.34
C THR A 94 0.19 11.83 15.61
N LEU A 95 -0.26 10.59 15.80
CA LEU A 95 -1.67 10.26 15.58
C LEU A 95 -2.44 11.03 16.64
N ASP A 96 -3.06 12.14 16.25
CA ASP A 96 -3.93 12.89 17.16
C ASP A 96 -4.95 11.92 17.75
N LYS A 97 -4.94 11.82 19.09
CA LYS A 97 -5.79 10.93 19.89
C LYS A 97 -7.27 11.29 19.80
#